data_AF-A0A643FHD1-F1
#
_entry.id   AF-A0A643FHD1-F1
#
_cell.length_a   1.000
_cell.length_b   1.000
_cell.length_c   1.000
_cell.angle_alpha   90.00
_cell.angle_beta   90.00
_cell.angle_gamma   90.00
#
_symmetry.space_group_name_H-M   'P 1'
#
loop_
_entity.id
_entity.type
_entity.pdbx_description
1 polymer ?
#
loop_
_entity_poly.entity_id
_entity_poly.type
_entity_poly.pdbx_seq_one_letter_code
_entity_poly.pdbx_strand_id
1 'polypeptide(L)'
;MSTANPTGPARKAIGDVAPQLADLTDGVLFGQVWEDAALSKRDRSLATCAALIATGKTEQLSFHFPFALQNGVTREELVAMTTHLAFYAGWPSAMSAVAKLRELPVA
;
A
#
# COMPACT_ATOMS: atom_id res chain seq x y z
N MET A 1 4.54 20.08 -14.35
CA MET A 1 3.07 20.06 -14.20
C MET A 1 2.46 19.46 -15.46
N SER A 2 1.46 18.60 -15.26
CA SER A 2 0.77 17.68 -16.19
C SER A 2 1.61 16.53 -16.76
N THR A 3 1.56 15.39 -16.07
CA THR A 3 1.85 14.06 -16.64
C THR A 3 0.51 13.34 -16.82
N ALA A 4 -0.41 13.95 -17.58
CA ALA A 4 -1.66 13.29 -17.88
C ALA A 4 -1.36 11.99 -18.63
N ASN A 5 -1.63 10.84 -18.00
CA ASN A 5 -1.51 9.53 -18.61
C ASN A 5 -2.92 8.98 -18.79
N PRO A 6 -3.64 9.38 -19.86
CA PRO A 6 -5.06 9.07 -20.02
C PRO A 6 -5.36 7.57 -20.09
N THR A 7 -4.33 6.73 -20.18
CA THR A 7 -4.45 5.26 -20.26
C THR A 7 -3.93 4.52 -19.03
N GLY A 8 -3.44 5.23 -18.02
CA GLY A 8 -2.88 4.63 -16.80
C GLY A 8 -3.93 3.86 -15.97
N PRO A 9 -3.50 2.93 -15.09
CA PRO A 9 -4.41 2.12 -14.29
C PRO A 9 -5.39 2.96 -13.46
N ALA A 10 -4.92 4.01 -12.78
CA ALA A 10 -5.80 4.88 -11.99
C ALA A 10 -6.73 5.69 -12.90
N ARG A 11 -6.24 6.14 -14.07
CA ARG A 11 -7.09 6.81 -15.07
C ARG A 11 -8.24 5.94 -15.58
N LYS A 12 -8.04 4.64 -15.72
CA LYS A 12 -9.11 3.68 -16.04
C LYS A 12 -10.07 3.45 -14.87
N ALA A 13 -9.56 3.44 -13.64
CA ALA A 13 -10.34 3.07 -12.47
C ALA A 13 -11.22 4.21 -11.92
N ILE A 14 -10.73 5.44 -11.94
CA ILE A 14 -11.37 6.60 -11.30
C ILE A 14 -11.32 7.87 -12.14
N GLY A 15 -10.83 7.81 -13.38
CA GLY A 15 -10.58 8.99 -14.21
C GLY A 15 -11.84 9.73 -14.67
N ASP A 16 -12.98 9.06 -14.68
CA ASP A 16 -14.31 9.62 -14.95
C ASP A 16 -14.84 10.46 -13.78
N VAL A 17 -14.47 10.12 -12.54
CA VAL A 17 -14.90 10.83 -11.31
C VAL A 17 -13.84 11.84 -10.83
N ALA A 18 -12.58 11.43 -10.76
CA ALA A 18 -11.48 12.17 -10.15
C ALA A 18 -10.23 12.19 -11.06
N PRO A 19 -10.32 12.85 -12.23
CA PRO A 19 -9.28 12.81 -13.29
C PRO A 19 -7.89 13.27 -12.82
N GLN A 20 -7.82 14.32 -12.01
CA GLN A 20 -6.54 14.84 -11.52
C GLN A 20 -5.90 13.90 -10.48
N LEU A 21 -6.71 13.29 -9.61
CA LEU A 21 -6.21 12.32 -8.63
C LEU A 21 -5.65 11.08 -9.34
N ALA A 22 -6.32 10.65 -10.41
CA ALA A 22 -5.85 9.57 -11.27
C ALA A 22 -4.49 9.88 -11.91
N ASP A 23 -4.33 11.06 -12.50
CA ASP A 23 -3.05 11.49 -13.10
C ASP A 23 -1.91 11.55 -12.07
N LEU A 24 -2.19 12.04 -10.86
CA LEU A 24 -1.21 12.09 -9.79
C LEU A 24 -0.85 10.67 -9.30
N THR A 25 -1.81 9.76 -9.27
CA THR A 25 -1.59 8.37 -8.86
C THR A 25 -0.70 7.65 -9.87
N ASP A 26 -1.02 7.75 -11.16
CA ASP A 26 -0.26 7.08 -12.22
C ASP A 26 1.12 7.73 -12.45
N GLY A 27 1.16 9.06 -12.55
CA GLY A 27 2.37 9.78 -12.96
C GLY A 27 3.33 10.13 -11.83
N VAL A 28 2.82 10.56 -10.66
CA VAL A 28 3.67 11.03 -9.55
C VAL A 28 3.87 9.95 -8.50
N LEU A 29 2.79 9.37 -7.98
CA LEU A 29 2.89 8.36 -6.93
C LEU A 29 3.61 7.12 -7.47
N PHE A 30 2.97 6.36 -8.36
CA PHE A 30 3.56 5.11 -8.85
C PHE A 30 4.63 5.32 -9.92
N GLY A 31 4.50 6.34 -10.77
CA GLY A 31 5.45 6.61 -11.85
C GLY A 31 6.76 7.30 -11.43
N GLN A 32 6.84 7.90 -10.24
CA GLN A 32 8.04 8.60 -9.76
C GLN A 32 8.41 8.18 -8.33
N VAL A 33 7.54 8.44 -7.34
CA VAL A 33 7.88 8.22 -5.92
C VAL A 33 8.16 6.73 -5.64
N TRP A 34 7.40 5.82 -6.24
CA TRP A 34 7.63 4.38 -6.09
C TRP A 34 8.83 3.83 -6.86
N GLU A 35 9.35 4.58 -7.84
CA GLU A 35 10.47 4.18 -8.70
C GLU A 35 11.82 4.79 -8.24
N ASP A 36 11.83 5.61 -7.19
CA ASP A 36 13.07 6.12 -6.61
C ASP A 36 13.92 4.96 -6.06
N ALA A 37 15.09 4.74 -6.68
CA ALA A 37 16.00 3.63 -6.40
C ALA A 37 16.71 3.74 -5.03
N ALA A 38 16.69 4.90 -4.37
CA ALA A 38 17.29 5.06 -3.05
C ALA A 38 16.57 4.27 -1.95
N LEU A 39 15.30 3.89 -2.17
CA LEU A 39 14.54 3.01 -1.28
C LEU A 39 13.87 1.91 -2.09
N SER A 40 14.21 0.66 -1.79
CA SER A 40 13.72 -0.50 -2.53
C SER A 40 12.19 -0.60 -2.51
N LYS A 41 11.59 -1.17 -3.55
CA LYS A 41 10.13 -1.41 -3.59
C LYS A 41 9.66 -2.30 -2.43
N ARG A 42 10.52 -3.23 -1.99
CA ARG A 42 10.28 -4.07 -0.80
C ARG A 42 10.08 -3.20 0.44
N ASP A 43 11.07 -2.36 0.76
CA ASP A 43 11.06 -1.56 1.98
C ASP A 43 10.00 -0.46 1.93
N ARG A 44 9.77 0.10 0.74
CA ARG A 44 8.69 1.06 0.48
C ARG A 44 7.30 0.43 0.72
N SER A 45 7.10 -0.81 0.28
CA SER A 45 5.88 -1.56 0.58
C SER A 45 5.70 -1.81 2.08
N LEU A 46 6.76 -2.22 2.78
CA LEU A 46 6.71 -2.44 4.23
C LEU A 46 6.37 -1.13 4.98
N ALA A 47 7.04 -0.03 4.65
CA ALA A 47 6.77 1.29 5.21
C ALA A 47 5.34 1.78 4.93
N THR A 48 4.84 1.57 3.72
CA THR A 48 3.46 1.94 3.34
C THR A 48 2.45 1.14 4.16
N CYS A 49 2.62 -0.17 4.28
CA CYS A 49 1.75 -1.00 5.10
C CYS A 49 1.77 -0.56 6.57
N ALA A 50 2.95 -0.29 7.13
CA ALA A 50 3.09 0.21 8.49
C ALA A 50 2.33 1.53 8.70
N ALA A 51 2.46 2.49 7.77
CA ALA A 51 1.78 3.77 7.83
C ALA A 51 0.25 3.64 7.73
N LEU A 52 -0.25 2.74 6.88
CA LEU A 52 -1.69 2.47 6.75
C LEU A 52 -2.27 1.86 8.03
N ILE A 53 -1.56 0.93 8.66
CA ILE A 53 -1.94 0.37 9.97
C ILE A 53 -1.92 1.47 11.01
N ALA A 54 -0.82 2.24 11.10
CA ALA A 54 -0.65 3.27 12.11
C ALA A 54 -1.69 4.39 12.06
N THR A 55 -2.23 4.66 10.86
CA THR A 55 -3.24 5.71 10.63
C THR A 55 -4.67 5.17 10.52
N GLY A 56 -4.88 3.87 10.80
CA GLY A 56 -6.21 3.24 10.77
C GLY A 56 -6.82 3.08 9.37
N LYS A 57 -6.04 3.28 8.30
CA LYS A 57 -6.50 3.21 6.89
C LYS A 57 -6.44 1.78 6.36
N THR A 58 -6.96 0.83 7.14
CA THR A 58 -6.78 -0.61 6.91
C THR A 58 -7.49 -1.12 5.66
N GLU A 59 -8.49 -0.41 5.13
CA GLU A 59 -9.14 -0.76 3.86
C GLU A 59 -8.16 -0.78 2.67
N GLN A 60 -7.11 0.04 2.72
CA GLN A 60 -6.09 0.08 1.67
C GLN A 60 -5.14 -1.13 1.71
N LEU A 61 -5.13 -1.91 2.81
CA LEU A 61 -4.26 -3.07 2.97
C LEU A 61 -4.67 -4.24 2.08
N SER A 62 -5.93 -4.30 1.61
CA SER A 62 -6.37 -5.32 0.64
C SER A 62 -5.61 -5.19 -0.70
N PHE A 63 -5.11 -4.00 -1.04
CA PHE A 63 -4.18 -3.80 -2.16
C PHE A 63 -2.70 -3.90 -1.74
N HIS A 64 -2.33 -3.21 -0.64
CA HIS A 64 -0.92 -3.06 -0.29
C HIS A 64 -0.27 -4.31 0.30
N PHE A 65 -1.00 -5.21 0.97
CA PHE A 65 -0.40 -6.47 1.42
C PHE A 65 -0.01 -7.41 0.26
N PRO A 66 -0.89 -7.73 -0.71
CA PRO A 66 -0.47 -8.50 -1.89
C PRO A 66 0.67 -7.83 -2.65
N PHE A 67 0.62 -6.50 -2.78
CA PHE A 67 1.67 -5.75 -3.47
C PHE A 67 3.01 -5.79 -2.71
N ALA A 68 2.98 -5.81 -1.37
CA ALA A 68 4.18 -6.02 -0.55
C ALA A 68 4.80 -7.40 -0.77
N LEU A 69 3.96 -8.45 -0.86
CA LEU A 69 4.43 -9.80 -1.16
C LEU A 69 5.09 -9.88 -2.54
N GLN A 70 4.46 -9.28 -3.57
CA GLN A 70 5.03 -9.20 -4.92
C GLN A 70 6.38 -8.47 -4.95
N ASN A 71 6.57 -7.47 -4.08
CA ASN A 71 7.81 -6.73 -3.95
C ASN A 71 8.84 -7.40 -3.03
N GLY A 72 8.58 -8.61 -2.52
CA GLY A 72 9.53 -9.43 -1.77
C GLY A 72 9.49 -9.28 -0.25
N VAL A 73 8.44 -8.68 0.31
CA VAL A 73 8.15 -8.80 1.76
C VAL A 73 7.55 -10.17 2.02
N THR A 74 7.91 -10.85 3.11
CA THR A 74 7.31 -12.16 3.42
C THR A 74 6.00 -12.02 4.23
N ARG A 75 5.17 -13.07 4.23
CA ARG A 75 3.98 -13.10 5.08
C ARG A 75 4.35 -12.99 6.56
N GLU A 76 5.42 -13.65 6.98
CA GLU A 76 5.94 -13.63 8.35
C GLU A 76 6.34 -12.20 8.77
N GLU A 77 6.97 -11.45 7.86
CA GLU A 77 7.34 -10.05 8.09
C GLU A 77 6.10 -9.16 8.23
N LEU A 78 5.07 -9.34 7.40
CA LEU A 78 3.82 -8.60 7.54
C LEU A 78 3.10 -8.91 8.86
N VAL A 79 3.11 -10.17 9.30
CA VAL A 79 2.58 -10.59 10.60
C VAL A 79 3.37 -9.94 11.74
N ALA A 80 4.70 -10.06 11.72
CA ALA A 80 5.57 -9.51 12.76
C ALA A 80 5.44 -7.98 12.86
N MET A 81 5.42 -7.27 11.74
CA MET A 81 5.19 -5.83 11.68
C MET A 81 3.82 -5.46 12.27
N THR A 82 2.76 -6.18 11.91
CA THR A 82 1.40 -5.92 12.42
C THR A 82 1.34 -6.10 13.94
N THR A 83 1.95 -7.17 14.47
CA THR A 83 2.06 -7.39 15.92
C THR A 83 2.88 -6.30 16.60
N HIS A 84 4.01 -5.90 16.00
CA HIS A 84 4.85 -4.82 16.53
C HIS A 84 4.07 -3.49 16.63
N LEU A 85 3.28 -3.17 15.61
CA LEU A 85 2.47 -1.95 15.57
C LEU A 85 1.30 -1.95 16.55
N ALA A 86 0.88 -3.11 17.10
CA ALA A 86 -0.12 -3.13 18.16
C ALA A 86 0.33 -2.29 19.39
N PHE A 87 1.64 -2.22 19.65
CA PHE A 87 2.22 -1.45 20.76
C PHE A 87 2.35 0.04 20.46
N TYR A 88 2.52 0.43 19.20
CA TYR A 88 2.79 1.82 18.79
C TYR A 88 1.58 2.54 18.18
N ALA A 89 0.67 1.78 17.57
CA ALA A 89 -0.53 2.27 16.90
C ALA A 89 -1.84 1.79 17.55
N GLY A 90 -1.73 1.03 18.65
CA GLY A 90 -2.86 0.51 19.42
C GLY A 90 -3.40 -0.82 18.89
N TRP A 91 -3.94 -1.60 19.82
CA TRP A 91 -4.51 -2.92 19.57
C TRP A 91 -5.62 -2.95 18.50
N PRO A 92 -6.57 -1.98 18.46
CA PRO A 92 -7.62 -1.96 17.43
C PRO A 92 -7.06 -1.89 16.00
N SER A 93 -6.06 -1.04 15.75
CA SER A 93 -5.42 -0.88 14.45
C SER A 93 -4.78 -2.18 13.97
N ALA A 94 -4.07 -2.86 14.88
CA ALA A 94 -3.46 -4.16 14.57
C ALA A 94 -4.50 -5.25 14.31
N MET A 95 -5.59 -5.31 15.08
CA MET A 95 -6.67 -6.29 14.86
C MET A 95 -7.37 -6.08 13.50
N SER A 96 -7.63 -4.83 13.12
CA SER A 96 -8.17 -4.51 11.79
C SER A 96 -7.20 -4.93 10.66
N ALA A 97 -5.89 -4.76 10.87
CA ALA A 97 -4.89 -5.22 9.91
C ALA A 97 -4.79 -6.76 9.83
N VAL A 98 -4.92 -7.47 10.96
CA VAL A 98 -4.98 -8.94 10.99
C VAL A 98 -6.18 -9.45 10.20
N ALA A 99 -7.33 -8.78 10.26
CA ALA A 99 -8.48 -9.14 9.42
C ALA A 99 -8.11 -9.13 7.92
N LYS A 100 -7.30 -8.15 7.49
CA LYS A 100 -6.78 -8.07 6.11
C LYS A 100 -5.72 -9.11 5.80
N LEU A 101 -4.84 -9.46 6.73
CA LEU A 101 -3.87 -10.56 6.56
C LEU A 101 -4.54 -11.93 6.35
N ARG A 102 -5.75 -12.13 6.87
CA ARG A 102 -6.54 -13.36 6.69
C ARG A 102 -7.14 -13.48 5.30
N GLU A 103 -7.32 -12.37 4.57
CA GLU A 103 -7.82 -12.36 3.20
C GLU A 103 -6.75 -12.84 2.20
N LEU A 104 -5.48 -12.81 2.57
CA LEU A 104 -4.37 -13.28 1.74
C LEU A 104 -4.42 -14.80 1.58
N PRO A 105 -4.11 -15.35 0.39
CA PRO A 105 -4.00 -16.79 0.19
C PRO A 105 -2.99 -17.43 1.15
N VAL A 106 -3.30 -18.62 1.63
CA VAL A 106 -2.32 -19.46 2.34
C VAL A 106 -1.36 -20.01 1.28
N ALA A 107 -0.06 -19.84 1.51
CA ALA A 107 1.00 -20.37 0.64
C ALA A 107 1.06 -21.90 0.73
#